data_AF-A0A8S4SIY7-F1
#
_entry.id   AF-A0A8S4SIY7-F1
#
_cell.length_a   1.000
_cell.length_b   1.000
_cell.length_c   1.000
_cell.angle_alpha   90.00
_cell.angle_beta   90.00
_cell.angle_gamma   90.00
#
_symmetry.space_group_name_H-M   'P 1'
#
loop_
_entity.id
_entity.type
_entity.pdbx_description
1 polymer ?
#
loop_
_entity_poly.entity_id
_entity_poly.type
_entity_poly.pdbx_seq_one_letter_code
_entity_poly.pdbx_strand_id
1 'polypeptide(L)' 'MGNGMNKVLPGLYVGNYRDSKDPLQLEKYKITHILSIHDAARRIHATVYVAEVALYKQLVPKVLVL' A
#
# COMPACT_ATOMS: atom_id res chain seq x y z
N MET A 1 -13.80 -6.75 -9.85
CA MET A 1 -13.14 -7.99 -10.28
C MET A 1 -11.96 -7.58 -11.15
N GLY A 2 -10.74 -7.69 -10.64
CA GLY A 2 -9.50 -7.39 -11.36
C GLY A 2 -8.46 -8.47 -11.05
N ASN A 3 -7.47 -8.65 -11.92
CA ASN A 3 -6.45 -9.71 -11.82
C ASN A 3 -5.33 -9.39 -10.80
N GLY A 4 -5.64 -8.61 -9.77
CA GLY A 4 -4.69 -8.08 -8.80
C GLY A 4 -4.37 -6.59 -9.00
N MET A 5 -3.44 -6.10 -8.18
CA MET A 5 -2.97 -4.72 -8.18
C MET A 5 -2.07 -4.39 -9.37
N ASN A 6 -2.33 -3.24 -10.00
CA ASN A 6 -1.59 -2.72 -11.15
C ASN A 6 -0.67 -1.56 -10.75
N LYS A 7 0.55 -1.54 -11.30
CA LYS A 7 1.47 -0.40 -11.16
C LYS A 7 1.04 0.72 -12.11
N VAL A 8 0.73 1.90 -11.56
CA VAL A 8 0.33 3.08 -12.34
C VAL A 8 1.53 4.00 -12.56
N LEU A 9 2.36 4.18 -11.53
CA LEU A 9 3.62 4.93 -11.61
C LEU A 9 4.70 4.23 -10.78
N PRO A 10 5.99 4.59 -10.93
CA PRO A 10 7.02 4.16 -9.99
C PRO A 10 6.64 4.48 -8.54
N GLY A 11 6.32 3.45 -7.77
CA GLY A 11 5.86 3.58 -6.38
C GLY A 11 4.37 3.83 -6.20
N LEU A 12 3.57 3.86 -7.26
CA LEU A 12 2.11 3.98 -7.14
C LEU A 12 1.43 2.78 -7.78
N TYR A 13 0.53 2.18 -7.02
CA TYR A 13 -0.23 1.02 -7.40
C TYR A 13 -1.72 1.26 -7.14
N VAL A 14 -2.56 0.69 -7.98
CA VAL A 14 -4.02 0.71 -7.82
C VAL A 14 -4.51 -0.73 -7.80
N GLY A 15 -5.33 -1.07 -6.82
CA GLY A 15 -5.90 -2.40 -6.65
C GLY A 15 -7.30 -2.31 -6.08
N ASN A 16 -7.90 -3.47 -5.82
CA ASN A 16 -9.18 -3.56 -5.14
C ASN A 16 -8.99 -3.97 -3.67
N TYR A 17 -10.06 -3.91 -2.88
CA TYR A 17 -10.03 -4.25 -1.46
C TYR A 17 -9.36 -5.59 -1.12
N ARG A 18 -9.51 -6.63 -1.97
CA ARG A 18 -8.89 -7.94 -1.74
C ARG A 18 -7.37 -7.89 -1.91
N ASP A 19 -6.87 -7.12 -2.87
CA ASP A 19 -5.45 -6.96 -3.15
C ASP A 19 -4.70 -6.37 -1.96
N SER A 20 -5.38 -5.50 -1.20
CA SER A 20 -4.83 -4.90 0.03
C SER A 20 -4.71 -5.85 1.21
N LYS A 21 -5.30 -7.03 1.09
CA LYS A 21 -5.24 -8.09 2.10
C LYS A 21 -4.36 -9.26 1.69
N ASP A 22 -3.83 -9.25 0.48
CA ASP A 22 -2.94 -10.31 -0.01
C ASP A 22 -1.49 -10.03 0.44
N PRO A 23 -0.98 -10.73 1.48
CA PRO A 23 0.36 -10.47 2.00
C PRO A 23 1.45 -10.76 0.97
N LEU A 24 1.25 -11.75 0.10
CA LEU A 24 2.23 -12.12 -0.92
C LEU A 24 2.37 -10.99 -1.95
N GLN A 25 1.26 -10.35 -2.31
CA GLN A 25 1.28 -9.24 -3.25
C GLN A 25 1.88 -7.97 -2.65
N LEU A 26 1.54 -7.66 -1.39
CA LEU A 26 2.10 -6.52 -0.66
C LEU A 26 3.62 -6.67 -0.48
N GLU A 27 4.10 -7.85 -0.11
CA GLU A 27 5.52 -8.15 0.03
C GLU A 27 6.24 -8.09 -1.32
N LYS A 28 5.69 -8.74 -2.35
CA LYS A 28 6.24 -8.74 -3.72
C LYS A 28 6.46 -7.33 -4.25
N TYR A 29 5.50 -6.44 -4.05
CA TYR A 29 5.60 -5.05 -4.52
C TYR A 29 6.24 -4.12 -3.50
N LYS A 30 6.53 -4.58 -2.29
CA LYS A 30 7.07 -3.80 -1.16
C LYS A 30 6.17 -2.61 -0.83
N ILE A 31 4.85 -2.82 -0.82
CA ILE A 31 3.89 -1.79 -0.45
C ILE A 31 4.08 -1.46 1.02
N THR A 32 4.24 -0.17 1.32
CA THR A 32 4.43 0.32 2.69
C THR A 32 3.24 1.13 3.18
N HIS A 33 2.41 1.63 2.25
CA HIS A 33 1.27 2.48 2.55
C HIS A 33 0.05 2.04 1.73
N ILE A 34 -1.11 2.02 2.36
CA ILE A 34 -2.39 1.71 1.71
C ILE A 34 -3.33 2.87 1.98
N LEU A 35 -3.87 3.46 0.91
CA LEU A 35 -4.90 4.48 0.95
C LEU A 35 -6.21 3.84 0.46
N SER A 36 -7.18 3.69 1.37
CA SER A 36 -8.48 3.08 1.06
C SER A 36 -9.54 4.16 0.92
N ILE A 37 -10.20 4.27 -0.24
CA ILE A 37 -11.23 5.26 -0.53
C ILE A 37 -12.57 4.54 -0.73
N HIS A 38 -13.28 4.25 0.36
CA HIS A 38 -14.62 3.67 0.32
C HIS A 38 -15.39 3.93 1.63
N ASP A 39 -16.73 3.82 1.60
CA ASP A 39 -17.62 4.17 2.72
C ASP A 39 -17.38 3.36 4.01
N ALA A 40 -16.73 2.19 3.89
CA ALA A 40 -16.40 1.28 5.00
C ALA A 40 -14.90 1.27 5.36
N ALA A 41 -14.14 2.29 4.95
CA ALA A 41 -12.70 2.33 5.18
C ALA A 41 -12.41 2.34 6.70
N ARG A 42 -11.72 1.29 7.17
CA ARG A 42 -11.24 1.17 8.55
C ARG A 42 -9.76 0.84 8.51
N ARG A 43 -9.02 1.22 9.55
CA ARG A 43 -7.59 0.92 9.65
C ARG A 43 -7.39 -0.61 9.64
N ILE A 44 -6.83 -1.13 8.55
CA ILE A 44 -6.69 -2.58 8.32
C ILE A 44 -5.32 -3.09 8.80
N HIS A 45 -4.31 -2.21 8.88
CA HIS A 45 -2.97 -2.53 9.39
C HIS A 45 -2.56 -1.54 10.50
N ALA A 46 -2.09 -2.08 11.63
CA ALA A 46 -1.72 -1.31 12.82
C ALA A 46 -0.38 -0.56 12.67
N THR A 47 0.47 -1.00 11.76
CA THR A 47 1.83 -0.47 11.59
C THR A 47 1.84 0.70 10.61
N VAL A 48 1.53 1.88 11.14
CA VAL A 48 2.04 3.13 10.57
C VAL A 48 3.00 3.65 11.61
N TYR A 49 4.30 3.47 11.37
CA TYR A 49 5.32 4.09 12.21
C TYR A 49 5.09 5.60 12.18
N VAL A 50 4.90 6.17 13.37
CA VAL A 50 5.00 7.62 13.56
C VAL A 50 6.43 7.99 13.19
N ALA A 51 6.56 8.99 12.33
CA ALA A 51 7.83 9.46 11.82
C ALA A 51 8.79 9.77 12.97
N GLU A 52 9.79 8.90 13.17
CA GLU A 52 10.98 9.24 13.92
C GLU A 52 12.13 9.44 12.93
N VAL A 53 12.64 10.66 13.02
CA VAL A 53 13.76 11.23 12.30
C VAL A 53 14.99 10.36 12.52
N ALA A 54 15.42 9.60 11.52
CA ALA A 54 16.85 9.39 11.22
C ALA A 54 17.06 8.36 10.09
N LEU A 55 17.62 8.85 8.98
CA LEU A 55 18.69 8.19 8.24
C LEU A 55 18.44 7.09 7.16
N TYR A 56 17.27 6.52 6.92
CA TYR A 56 17.19 5.39 5.95
C TYR A 56 16.32 5.62 4.70
N LYS A 57 17.00 6.23 3.72
CA LYS A 57 16.84 6.07 2.26
C LYS A 57 15.64 6.75 1.64
N GLN A 58 15.90 7.68 0.71
CA GLN A 58 15.69 7.54 -0.76
C GLN A 58 14.69 6.47 -1.28
N LEU A 59 13.62 6.17 -0.55
CA LEU A 59 12.63 5.15 -0.87
C LEU A 59 11.35 5.90 -1.20
N VAL A 60 11.10 6.07 -2.50
CA VAL A 60 9.79 6.50 -3.01
C VAL A 60 8.70 5.68 -2.29
N PRO A 61 7.80 6.31 -1.52
CA PRO A 61 6.78 5.59 -0.77
C PRO A 61 5.95 4.77 -1.76
N LYS A 62 5.86 3.46 -1.53
CA LYS A 62 5.07 2.58 -2.38
C LYS A 62 3.65 2.52 -1.85
N VAL A 63 2.77 3.22 -2.55
CA VAL A 63 1.37 3.42 -2.16
C VAL A 63 0.47 2.54 -2.99
N LEU A 64 -0.42 1.82 -2.32
CA LEU A 64 -1.56 1.15 -2.91
C LEU A 64 -2.82 2.00 -2.67
N VAL A 65 -3.50 2.38 -3.75
CA VAL A 65 -4.81 3.04 -3.70
C VAL A 65 -5.90 2.02 -4.05
N LEU A 66 -6.96 2.00 -3.24
CA LEU A 66 -8.11 1.09 -3.35
C LEU A 66 -9.43 1.85 -3.45
#